data_AF-A0A2E7NZ32-F1
#
_entry.id   AF-A0A2E7NZ32-F1
#
_cell.length_a   1.000
_cell.length_b   1.000
_cell.length_c   1.000
_cell.angle_alpha   90.00
_cell.angle_beta   90.00
_cell.angle_gamma   90.00
#
_symmetry.space_group_name_H-M   'P 1'
#
loop_
_entity.id
_entity.type
_entity.pdbx_description
1 polymer ?
#
loop_
_entity_poly.entity_id
_entity_poly.type
_entity_poly.pdbx_seq_one_letter_code
_entity_poly.pdbx_strand_id
1 'polypeptide(L)'
;MSASRTWLLAAGTLLLTTACSTPEERMAKLQIKQQRLEIKAQQAAQRNEARNELHNKVQASAVTDQRGPYENVIKALASCDASFAATLRQFSGSLPPAFVVTLKGPVASIDVPDRRTPGSNRIAAAGSAQAYGQTLSGYYDERTESNGQLQKMSWGFYSPATPEQLAKVLGAAIPNFKRTSRELDGNYVRMEIFDRGGWHRTTRFDYYRGQSNVLGERTLVIEPSRDPAFPGSRIGCSVRGAQVAQFQDELRPEVD
;
A
#
# COMPACT_ATOMS: atom_id res chain seq x y z
N MET A 1 33.56 68.80 41.26
CA MET A 1 32.90 68.87 39.93
C MET A 1 33.87 68.39 38.87
N SER A 2 33.37 67.74 37.82
CA SER A 2 34.06 67.28 36.59
C SER A 2 34.47 65.80 36.53
N ALA A 3 33.47 64.93 36.36
CA ALA A 3 33.65 63.55 35.89
C ALA A 3 32.59 63.19 34.83
N SER A 4 32.37 64.06 33.84
CA SER A 4 31.25 63.90 32.90
C SER A 4 31.54 64.34 31.45
N ARG A 5 32.77 64.19 30.95
CA ARG A 5 33.10 64.61 29.57
C ARG A 5 33.94 63.66 28.71
N THR A 6 34.29 62.47 29.19
CA THR A 6 35.13 61.53 28.40
C THR A 6 34.39 60.31 27.83
N TRP A 7 33.11 60.11 28.16
CA TRP A 7 32.34 58.95 27.68
C TRP A 7 31.39 59.24 26.50
N LEU A 8 31.41 60.45 25.93
CA LEU A 8 30.54 60.82 24.80
C LEU A 8 31.22 60.80 23.43
N LEU A 9 32.53 60.54 23.36
CA LEU A 9 33.26 60.50 22.08
C LEU A 9 33.58 59.08 21.57
N ALA A 10 33.45 58.04 22.40
CA ALA A 10 33.64 56.65 21.97
C ALA A 10 32.34 55.97 21.48
N ALA A 11 31.17 56.56 21.75
CA ALA A 11 29.88 56.07 21.24
C ALA A 11 29.51 56.65 19.87
N GLY A 12 30.23 57.68 19.39
CA GLY A 12 29.94 58.37 18.12
C GLY A 12 30.55 57.70 16.88
N THR A 13 31.54 56.83 17.03
CA THR A 13 32.24 56.17 15.90
C THR A 13 31.76 54.75 15.61
N LEU A 14 30.87 54.18 16.43
CA LEU A 14 30.30 52.84 16.22
C LEU A 14 28.87 52.85 15.64
N LEU A 15 28.28 54.04 15.44
CA LEU A 15 26.90 54.22 14.95
C LEU A 15 26.79 54.80 13.53
N LEU A 16 27.90 54.90 12.78
CA LEU A 16 27.90 55.41 11.40
C LEU A 16 28.29 54.37 10.33
N THR A 17 28.41 53.09 10.66
CA THR A 17 28.71 52.01 9.69
C THR A 17 27.55 51.03 9.48
N THR A 18 26.41 51.18 10.17
CA THR A 18 25.28 50.24 10.06
C THR A 18 24.13 50.70 9.16
N ALA A 19 24.28 51.82 8.43
CA ALA A 19 23.24 52.33 7.54
C ALA A 19 23.82 52.67 6.18
N CYS A 20 24.00 51.65 5.33
CA CYS A 20 23.88 51.66 3.87
C CYS A 20 24.51 50.37 3.33
N SER A 21 23.84 49.23 3.51
CA SER A 21 24.10 48.14 2.56
C SER A 21 23.75 48.68 1.18
N THR A 22 24.72 48.68 0.28
CA THR A 22 24.51 49.16 -1.09
C THR A 22 23.37 48.34 -1.73
N PRO A 23 22.66 48.88 -2.72
CA PRO A 23 21.65 48.13 -3.47
C PRO A 23 22.20 46.78 -3.95
N GLU A 24 23.48 46.75 -4.31
CA GLU A 24 24.23 45.57 -4.73
C GLU A 24 24.38 44.52 -3.62
N GLU A 25 24.72 44.92 -2.38
CA GLU A 25 24.77 44.00 -1.24
C GLU A 25 23.40 43.42 -0.86
N ARG A 26 22.32 44.21 -1.03
CA ARG A 26 20.95 43.74 -0.77
C ARG A 26 20.52 42.71 -1.82
N MET A 27 20.84 42.95 -3.09
CA MET A 27 20.58 42.02 -4.19
C MET A 27 21.38 40.73 -4.01
N ALA A 28 22.66 40.81 -3.63
CA ALA A 28 23.48 39.64 -3.33
C ALA A 28 22.90 38.80 -2.17
N LYS A 29 22.43 39.44 -1.10
CA LYS A 29 21.77 38.74 0.03
C LYS A 29 20.46 38.06 -0.39
N LEU A 30 19.68 38.69 -1.28
CA LEU A 30 18.44 38.10 -1.81
C LEU A 30 18.72 36.90 -2.71
N GLN A 31 19.72 36.99 -3.58
CA GLN A 31 20.14 35.87 -4.44
C GLN A 31 20.63 34.69 -3.61
N ILE A 32 21.47 34.93 -2.59
CA ILE A 32 21.92 33.88 -1.66
C ILE A 32 20.73 33.23 -0.93
N LYS A 33 19.73 34.04 -0.54
CA LYS A 33 18.52 33.52 0.12
C LYS A 33 17.68 32.66 -0.83
N GLN A 34 17.52 33.07 -2.09
CA GLN A 34 16.81 32.30 -3.12
C GLN A 34 17.53 30.99 -3.41
N GLN A 35 18.85 31.01 -3.63
CA GLN A 35 19.66 29.81 -3.82
C GLN A 35 19.53 28.84 -2.63
N ARG A 36 19.53 29.34 -1.39
CA ARG A 36 19.32 28.49 -0.20
C ARG A 36 17.93 27.87 -0.15
N LEU A 37 16.90 28.56 -0.63
CA LEU A 37 15.54 28.03 -0.71
C LEU A 37 15.43 26.97 -1.80
N GLU A 38 16.05 27.19 -2.95
CA GLU A 38 16.12 26.22 -4.06
C GLU A 38 16.87 24.95 -3.64
N ILE A 39 18.03 25.07 -3.00
CA ILE A 39 18.79 23.93 -2.48
C ILE A 39 17.95 23.15 -1.46
N LYS A 40 17.24 23.83 -0.55
CA LYS A 40 16.34 23.17 0.41
C LYS A 40 15.18 22.46 -0.29
N ALA A 41 14.60 23.07 -1.32
CA ALA A 41 13.52 22.46 -2.11
C ALA A 41 14.02 21.21 -2.85
N GLN A 42 15.19 21.29 -3.49
CA GLN A 42 15.84 20.15 -4.15
C GLN A 42 16.16 19.02 -3.16
N GLN A 43 16.71 19.34 -1.98
CA GLN A 43 16.98 18.34 -0.94
C GLN A 43 15.70 17.71 -0.36
N ALA A 44 14.57 18.42 -0.36
CA ALA A 44 13.29 17.87 0.05
C ALA A 44 12.71 16.95 -1.03
N ALA A 45 12.82 17.34 -2.30
CA ALA A 45 12.42 16.52 -3.45
C ALA A 45 13.22 15.21 -3.50
N GLN A 46 14.55 15.28 -3.41
CA GLN A 46 15.42 14.09 -3.39
C GLN A 46 15.12 13.16 -2.21
N ARG A 47 14.79 13.71 -1.04
CA ARG A 47 14.39 12.90 0.12
C ARG A 47 13.05 12.20 -0.11
N ASN A 48 12.10 12.85 -0.77
CA ASN A 48 10.82 12.25 -1.12
C ASN A 48 11.00 11.16 -2.20
N GLU A 49 11.83 11.41 -3.22
CA GLU A 49 12.17 10.43 -4.26
C GLU A 49 12.83 9.20 -3.66
N ALA A 50 13.88 9.36 -2.85
CA ALA A 50 14.55 8.23 -2.18
C ALA A 50 13.61 7.46 -1.23
N ARG A 51 12.67 8.17 -0.57
CA ARG A 51 11.65 7.53 0.27
C ARG A 51 10.66 6.72 -0.58
N ASN A 52 10.26 7.24 -1.73
CA ASN A 52 9.36 6.56 -2.65
C ASN A 52 10.05 5.35 -3.31
N GLU A 53 11.31 5.46 -3.73
CA GLU A 53 12.09 4.34 -4.25
C GLU A 53 12.26 3.23 -3.20
N LEU A 54 12.58 3.59 -1.95
CA LEU A 54 12.65 2.63 -0.86
C LEU A 54 11.29 1.98 -0.58
N HIS A 55 10.20 2.75 -0.62
CA HIS A 55 8.86 2.24 -0.42
C HIS A 55 8.47 1.23 -1.50
N ASN A 56 8.70 1.57 -2.78
CA ASN A 56 8.43 0.71 -3.92
C ASN A 56 9.27 -0.57 -3.87
N LYS A 57 10.54 -0.48 -3.48
CA LYS A 57 11.45 -1.63 -3.35
C LYS A 57 11.05 -2.57 -2.20
N VAL A 58 10.57 -2.01 -1.08
CA VAL A 58 10.07 -2.79 0.06
C VAL A 58 8.71 -3.44 -0.25
N GLN A 59 7.81 -2.74 -0.94
CA GLN A 59 6.50 -3.27 -1.36
C GLN A 59 6.61 -4.40 -2.38
N ALA A 60 7.67 -4.45 -3.18
CA ALA A 60 7.93 -5.55 -4.13
C ALA A 60 8.75 -6.72 -3.54
N SER A 61 9.12 -6.67 -2.26
CA SER A 61 9.94 -7.73 -1.65
C SER A 61 9.08 -8.88 -1.12
N ALA A 62 9.58 -10.11 -1.28
CA ALA A 62 8.90 -11.30 -0.76
C ALA A 62 8.87 -11.31 0.78
N VAL A 63 7.77 -11.79 1.35
CA VAL A 63 7.61 -12.04 2.78
C VAL A 63 8.05 -13.48 3.08
N THR A 64 9.02 -13.67 3.98
CA THR A 64 9.62 -14.98 4.27
C THR A 64 9.82 -15.27 5.76
N ASP A 65 9.15 -14.50 6.62
CA ASP A 65 9.35 -14.56 8.07
C ASP A 65 8.43 -15.56 8.81
N GLN A 66 7.55 -16.25 8.09
CA GLN A 66 6.71 -17.32 8.62
C GLN A 66 7.31 -18.70 8.37
N ARG A 67 6.90 -19.68 9.18
CA ARG A 67 7.44 -21.05 9.13
C ARG A 67 7.05 -21.83 7.87
N GLY A 68 5.88 -21.57 7.29
CA GLY A 68 5.37 -22.31 6.13
C GLY A 68 5.10 -21.41 4.92
N PRO A 69 5.10 -21.98 3.71
CA PRO A 69 4.93 -21.22 2.47
C PRO A 69 3.57 -20.52 2.41
N TYR A 70 2.49 -21.18 2.81
CA TYR A 70 1.15 -20.59 2.79
C TYR A 70 0.96 -19.51 3.84
N GLU A 71 1.56 -19.63 5.03
CA GLU A 71 1.54 -18.56 6.04
C GLU A 71 2.20 -17.28 5.51
N ASN A 72 3.33 -17.41 4.82
CA ASN A 72 4.02 -16.30 4.17
C ASN A 72 3.16 -15.67 3.07
N VAL A 73 2.54 -16.49 2.22
CA VAL A 73 1.65 -16.03 1.14
C VAL A 73 0.42 -15.29 1.70
N ILE A 74 -0.24 -15.83 2.73
CA ILE A 74 -1.39 -15.18 3.38
C ILE A 74 -0.97 -13.89 4.09
N LYS A 75 0.22 -13.85 4.69
CA LYS A 75 0.77 -12.64 5.30
C LYS A 75 1.07 -11.56 4.26
N ALA A 76 1.64 -11.93 3.12
CA ALA A 76 1.88 -11.02 2.00
C ALA A 76 0.56 -10.53 1.38
N LEU A 77 -0.41 -11.42 1.18
CA LEU A 77 -1.75 -11.09 0.72
C LEU A 77 -2.37 -9.99 1.60
N ALA A 78 -2.19 -10.07 2.92
CA ALA A 78 -2.73 -9.08 3.85
C ALA A 78 -2.19 -7.65 3.64
N SER A 79 -1.12 -7.44 2.87
CA SER A 79 -0.63 -6.09 2.52
C SER A 79 -1.39 -5.47 1.33
N CYS A 80 -2.03 -6.30 0.51
CA CYS A 80 -2.71 -5.87 -0.72
C CYS A 80 -1.81 -5.09 -1.69
N ASP A 81 -0.58 -5.56 -1.89
CA ASP A 81 0.43 -4.97 -2.78
C ASP A 81 1.26 -6.06 -3.50
N ALA A 82 2.24 -5.62 -4.30
CA ALA A 82 3.13 -6.49 -5.07
C ALA A 82 3.91 -7.55 -4.25
N SER A 83 3.98 -7.42 -2.92
CA SER A 83 4.67 -8.40 -2.07
C SER A 83 4.01 -9.77 -2.17
N PHE A 84 2.71 -9.83 -2.49
CA PHE A 84 2.01 -11.08 -2.76
C PHE A 84 2.66 -11.85 -3.92
N ALA A 85 2.80 -11.22 -5.08
CA ALA A 85 3.36 -11.83 -6.28
C ALA A 85 4.85 -12.19 -6.13
N ALA A 86 5.61 -11.35 -5.42
CA ALA A 86 6.99 -11.65 -5.05
C ALA A 86 7.09 -12.88 -4.12
N THR A 87 6.17 -13.00 -3.16
CA THR A 87 6.12 -14.14 -2.23
C THR A 87 5.69 -15.43 -2.93
N LEU A 88 4.73 -15.36 -3.86
CA LEU A 88 4.38 -16.50 -4.71
C LEU A 88 5.59 -17.02 -5.48
N ARG A 89 6.41 -16.11 -6.05
CA ARG A 89 7.63 -16.49 -6.76
C ARG A 89 8.61 -17.21 -5.83
N GLN A 90 8.83 -16.67 -4.63
CA GLN A 90 9.75 -17.23 -3.65
C GLN A 90 9.40 -18.68 -3.27
N PHE A 91 8.12 -19.02 -3.22
CA PHE A 91 7.62 -20.35 -2.87
C PHE A 91 7.07 -21.14 -4.07
N SER A 92 7.44 -20.76 -5.30
CA SER A 92 6.91 -21.37 -6.53
C SER A 92 7.19 -22.87 -6.67
N GLY A 93 8.19 -23.42 -5.96
CA GLY A 93 8.43 -24.87 -5.87
C GLY A 93 7.57 -25.62 -4.84
N SER A 94 6.93 -24.91 -3.89
CA SER A 94 6.20 -25.52 -2.76
C SER A 94 4.68 -25.38 -2.86
N LEU A 95 4.19 -24.38 -3.60
CA LEU A 95 2.77 -24.13 -3.83
C LEU A 95 2.07 -25.06 -4.87
N PRO A 96 2.75 -25.56 -5.92
CA PRO A 96 2.16 -26.39 -6.99
C PRO A 96 1.33 -27.61 -6.56
N PRO A 97 1.66 -28.32 -5.47
CA PRO A 97 0.81 -29.42 -5.01
C PRO A 97 -0.65 -29.01 -4.73
N ALA A 98 -0.92 -27.74 -4.42
CA ALA A 98 -2.28 -27.24 -4.23
C ALA A 98 -2.73 -26.21 -5.28
N PHE A 99 -1.83 -25.32 -5.75
CA PHE A 99 -2.17 -24.26 -6.68
C PHE A 99 -1.13 -24.14 -7.79
N VAL A 100 -1.57 -24.10 -9.04
CA VAL A 100 -0.68 -23.88 -10.18
C VAL A 100 -0.12 -22.46 -10.13
N VAL A 101 1.21 -22.35 -10.05
CA VAL A 101 1.92 -21.07 -9.99
C VAL A 101 2.73 -20.89 -11.28
N THR A 102 2.48 -19.79 -11.98
CA THR A 102 3.22 -19.42 -13.20
C THR A 102 4.19 -18.29 -12.91
N LEU A 103 5.44 -18.46 -13.34
CA LEU A 103 6.50 -17.46 -13.19
C LEU A 103 6.38 -16.38 -14.27
N LYS A 104 6.48 -15.12 -13.87
CA LYS A 104 6.50 -13.95 -14.77
C LYS A 104 7.66 -13.04 -14.39
N GLY A 105 8.84 -13.31 -14.95
CA GLY A 105 10.04 -12.53 -14.65
C GLY A 105 10.36 -12.51 -13.15
N PRO A 106 10.38 -11.34 -12.48
CA PRO A 106 10.67 -11.21 -11.05
C PRO A 106 9.48 -11.52 -10.13
N VAL A 107 8.30 -11.87 -10.66
CA VAL A 107 7.09 -12.18 -9.90
C VAL A 107 6.47 -13.51 -10.34
N ALA A 108 5.37 -13.91 -9.70
CA ALA A 108 4.59 -15.09 -10.08
C ALA A 108 3.09 -14.89 -9.78
N SER A 109 2.23 -15.60 -10.50
CA SER A 109 0.78 -15.62 -10.33
C SER A 109 0.28 -17.02 -9.95
N ILE A 110 -0.80 -17.10 -9.18
CA ILE A 110 -1.64 -18.30 -9.16
C ILE A 110 -2.60 -18.21 -10.34
N ASP A 111 -2.66 -19.27 -11.14
CA ASP A 111 -3.47 -19.27 -12.36
C ASP A 111 -4.93 -19.60 -12.07
N VAL A 112 -5.82 -18.82 -12.69
CA VAL A 112 -7.24 -19.11 -12.79
C VAL A 112 -7.61 -19.19 -14.28
N PRO A 113 -8.57 -20.04 -14.68
CA PRO A 113 -8.95 -20.19 -16.08
C PRO A 113 -9.29 -18.89 -16.81
N ASP A 114 -10.08 -18.02 -16.18
CA ASP A 114 -10.41 -16.69 -16.71
C ASP A 114 -10.85 -15.74 -15.60
N ARG A 115 -10.06 -14.67 -15.37
CA ARG A 115 -10.31 -13.65 -14.35
C ARG A 115 -11.58 -12.82 -14.58
N ARG A 116 -12.03 -12.71 -15.84
CA ARG A 116 -13.18 -11.87 -16.22
C ARG A 116 -14.51 -12.59 -16.09
N THR A 117 -14.51 -13.92 -16.15
CA THR A 117 -15.73 -14.72 -16.20
C THR A 117 -16.08 -15.28 -14.82
N PRO A 118 -17.23 -14.90 -14.23
CA PRO A 118 -17.73 -15.54 -13.01
C PRO A 118 -17.86 -17.05 -13.21
N GLY A 119 -17.29 -17.85 -12.31
CA GLY A 119 -17.21 -19.31 -12.47
C GLY A 119 -15.81 -19.78 -12.82
N SER A 120 -15.12 -19.02 -13.69
CA SER A 120 -13.79 -19.34 -14.22
C SER A 120 -12.67 -18.54 -13.54
N ASN A 121 -13.03 -17.58 -12.70
CA ASN A 121 -12.13 -16.66 -11.98
C ASN A 121 -11.57 -17.26 -10.67
N ARG A 122 -11.56 -18.58 -10.56
CA ARG A 122 -11.23 -19.31 -9.34
C ARG A 122 -10.84 -20.75 -9.63
N ILE A 123 -10.12 -21.34 -8.69
CA ILE A 123 -9.71 -22.75 -8.72
C ILE A 123 -9.82 -23.36 -7.33
N ALA A 124 -10.12 -24.65 -7.28
CA ALA A 124 -10.01 -25.41 -6.04
C ALA A 124 -8.55 -25.78 -5.76
N ALA A 125 -8.21 -25.93 -4.48
CA ALA A 125 -6.93 -26.49 -4.09
C ALA A 125 -6.86 -27.96 -4.54
N ALA A 126 -5.86 -28.32 -5.34
CA ALA A 126 -5.68 -29.70 -5.83
C ALA A 126 -5.10 -30.65 -4.77
N GLY A 127 -4.53 -30.09 -3.71
CA GLY A 127 -3.88 -30.79 -2.61
C GLY A 127 -4.02 -30.04 -1.30
N SER A 128 -3.35 -30.52 -0.26
CA SER A 128 -3.43 -29.90 1.07
C SER A 128 -2.75 -28.52 1.06
N ALA A 129 -3.55 -27.47 1.26
CA ALA A 129 -3.07 -26.12 1.53
C ALA A 129 -3.56 -25.71 2.92
N GLN A 130 -2.63 -25.49 3.84
CA GLN A 130 -2.94 -25.01 5.19
C GLN A 130 -2.10 -23.78 5.50
N ALA A 131 -2.72 -22.76 6.08
CA ALA A 131 -2.06 -21.59 6.62
C ALA A 131 -2.59 -21.34 8.03
N TYR A 132 -1.69 -21.25 9.02
CA TYR A 132 -2.07 -20.98 10.41
C TYR A 132 -3.10 -21.98 10.96
N GLY A 133 -3.00 -23.24 10.54
CA GLY A 133 -3.94 -24.31 10.90
C GLY A 133 -5.33 -24.18 10.26
N GLN A 134 -5.50 -23.30 9.28
CA GLN A 134 -6.74 -23.16 8.50
C GLN A 134 -6.53 -23.72 7.10
N THR A 135 -7.49 -24.49 6.62
CA THR A 135 -7.48 -25.01 5.23
C THR A 135 -7.75 -23.88 4.25
N LEU A 136 -6.96 -23.79 3.19
CA LEU A 136 -7.24 -22.97 2.01
C LEU A 136 -7.90 -23.87 0.97
N SER A 137 -9.21 -23.78 0.80
CA SER A 137 -9.99 -24.66 -0.09
C SER A 137 -9.93 -24.27 -1.55
N GLY A 138 -9.56 -23.03 -1.84
CA GLY A 138 -9.46 -22.52 -3.20
C GLY A 138 -8.81 -21.14 -3.26
N TYR A 139 -8.59 -20.69 -4.48
CA TYR A 139 -8.08 -19.36 -4.80
C TYR A 139 -9.03 -18.67 -5.79
N TYR A 140 -9.21 -17.36 -5.63
CA TYR A 140 -9.95 -16.53 -6.58
C TYR A 140 -9.08 -15.37 -7.05
N ASP A 141 -9.31 -14.96 -8.30
CA ASP A 141 -8.72 -13.77 -8.92
C ASP A 141 -9.72 -13.22 -9.92
N GLU A 142 -10.41 -12.16 -9.52
CA GLU A 142 -11.56 -11.56 -10.20
C GLU A 142 -11.19 -10.20 -10.76
N ARG A 143 -11.60 -9.96 -12.01
CA ARG A 143 -11.46 -8.67 -12.70
C ARG A 143 -12.82 -8.26 -13.24
N THR A 144 -13.26 -7.04 -12.92
CA THR A 144 -14.49 -6.46 -13.48
C THR A 144 -14.14 -5.25 -14.32
N GLU A 145 -14.52 -5.30 -15.59
CA GLU A 145 -14.39 -4.21 -16.53
C GLU A 145 -15.78 -3.66 -16.89
N SER A 146 -15.88 -2.35 -17.06
CA SER A 146 -17.08 -1.69 -17.57
C SER A 146 -16.65 -0.67 -18.62
N ASN A 147 -17.28 -0.70 -19.79
CA ASN A 147 -16.92 0.15 -20.94
C ASN A 147 -15.43 0.09 -21.31
N GLY A 148 -14.81 -1.09 -21.20
CA GLY A 148 -13.38 -1.29 -21.48
C GLY A 148 -12.44 -0.76 -20.40
N GLN A 149 -12.94 -0.21 -19.30
CA GLN A 149 -12.15 0.28 -18.18
C GLN A 149 -12.20 -0.68 -16.99
N LEU A 150 -11.05 -0.96 -16.39
CA LEU A 150 -10.95 -1.74 -15.16
C LEU A 150 -11.62 -0.99 -13.99
N GLN A 151 -12.68 -1.58 -13.44
CA GLN A 151 -13.46 -1.00 -12.33
C GLN A 151 -13.14 -1.66 -10.99
N LYS A 152 -12.74 -2.93 -11.01
CA LYS A 152 -12.44 -3.70 -9.81
C LYS A 152 -11.46 -4.83 -10.12
N MET A 153 -10.54 -5.05 -9.21
CA MET A 153 -9.74 -6.28 -9.13
C MET A 153 -9.82 -6.85 -7.72
N SER A 154 -9.90 -8.18 -7.58
CA SER A 154 -9.95 -8.84 -6.28
C SER A 154 -9.28 -10.18 -6.33
N TRP A 155 -8.48 -10.51 -5.32
CA TRP A 155 -7.76 -11.79 -5.26
C TRP A 155 -7.61 -12.27 -3.84
N GLY A 156 -7.53 -13.57 -3.66
CA GLY A 156 -7.40 -14.17 -2.34
C GLY A 156 -7.78 -15.63 -2.30
N PHE A 157 -8.05 -16.14 -1.10
CA PHE A 157 -8.30 -17.55 -0.86
C PHE A 157 -9.66 -17.78 -0.23
N TYR A 158 -10.23 -18.94 -0.54
CA TYR A 158 -11.37 -19.50 0.17
C TYR A 158 -10.90 -20.36 1.34
N SER A 159 -11.72 -20.44 2.37
CA SER A 159 -11.53 -21.34 3.50
C SER A 159 -12.88 -21.84 4.00
N PRO A 160 -12.99 -23.11 4.44
CA PRO A 160 -14.22 -23.61 5.06
C PRO A 160 -14.50 -22.99 6.44
N ALA A 161 -13.54 -22.27 7.03
CA ALA A 161 -13.70 -21.58 8.30
C ALA A 161 -14.69 -20.40 8.21
N THR A 162 -15.28 -20.00 9.34
CA THR A 162 -16.13 -18.79 9.41
C THR A 162 -15.27 -17.51 9.41
N PRO A 163 -15.85 -16.33 9.10
CA PRO A 163 -15.09 -15.08 9.11
C PRO A 163 -14.47 -14.80 10.48
N GLU A 164 -15.20 -15.09 11.56
CA GLU A 164 -14.72 -14.97 12.93
C GLU A 164 -13.51 -15.87 13.22
N GLN A 165 -13.53 -17.11 12.75
CA GLN A 165 -12.43 -18.06 12.96
C GLN A 165 -11.17 -17.58 12.23
N LEU A 166 -11.29 -17.17 10.97
CA LEU A 166 -10.18 -16.60 10.20
C LEU A 166 -9.65 -15.32 10.84
N ALA A 167 -10.54 -14.40 11.22
CA ALA A 167 -10.15 -13.14 11.86
C ALA A 167 -9.39 -13.35 13.17
N LYS A 168 -9.83 -14.32 13.99
CA LYS A 168 -9.16 -14.67 15.25
C LYS A 168 -7.74 -15.19 15.01
N VAL A 169 -7.57 -16.11 14.06
CA VAL A 169 -6.26 -16.70 13.75
C VAL A 169 -5.33 -15.68 13.14
N LEU A 170 -5.81 -14.91 12.16
CA LEU A 170 -4.99 -13.96 11.43
C LEU A 170 -4.65 -12.72 12.26
N GLY A 171 -5.46 -12.37 13.25
CA GLY A 171 -5.23 -11.18 14.07
C GLY A 171 -3.89 -11.13 14.80
N ALA A 172 -3.30 -12.28 15.10
CA ALA A 172 -1.96 -12.36 15.66
C ALA A 172 -0.86 -12.47 14.58
N ALA A 173 -1.22 -12.90 13.36
CA ALA A 173 -0.27 -13.36 12.36
C ALA A 173 0.04 -12.33 11.26
N ILE A 174 -0.94 -11.49 10.89
CA ILE A 174 -0.80 -10.58 9.75
C ILE A 174 -0.60 -9.13 10.18
N PRO A 175 0.28 -8.38 9.48
CA PRO A 175 0.62 -7.02 9.86
C PRO A 175 -0.62 -6.13 9.80
N ASN A 176 -0.69 -5.18 10.74
CA ASN A 176 -1.76 -4.19 10.78
C ASN A 176 -3.18 -4.76 10.91
N PHE A 177 -3.37 -6.02 11.32
CA PHE A 177 -4.71 -6.57 11.53
C PHE A 177 -5.54 -5.80 12.56
N LYS A 178 -4.89 -5.21 13.57
CA LYS A 178 -5.53 -4.28 14.51
C LYS A 178 -6.24 -3.09 13.85
N ARG A 179 -5.99 -2.84 12.56
CA ARG A 179 -6.63 -1.80 11.76
C ARG A 179 -7.89 -2.28 11.03
N THR A 180 -8.16 -3.58 11.07
CA THR A 180 -9.37 -4.21 10.55
C THR A 180 -10.52 -3.94 11.52
N SER A 181 -11.68 -3.53 10.98
CA SER A 181 -12.91 -3.32 11.72
C SER A 181 -13.88 -4.46 11.43
N ARG A 182 -14.69 -4.84 12.43
CA ARG A 182 -15.83 -5.74 12.23
C ARG A 182 -17.04 -4.92 11.83
N GLU A 183 -17.61 -5.23 10.67
CA GLU A 183 -18.83 -4.62 10.14
C GLU A 183 -20.08 -5.32 10.71
N LEU A 184 -21.24 -4.67 10.56
CA LEU A 184 -22.52 -5.17 11.10
C LEU A 184 -22.96 -6.51 10.47
N ASP A 185 -22.53 -6.76 9.23
CA ASP A 185 -22.82 -7.98 8.48
C ASP A 185 -21.87 -9.15 8.83
N GLY A 186 -20.99 -8.98 9.81
CA GLY A 186 -20.03 -9.99 10.25
C GLY A 186 -18.72 -9.99 9.45
N ASN A 187 -18.56 -9.07 8.50
CA ASN A 187 -17.33 -8.94 7.72
C ASN A 187 -16.22 -8.29 8.54
N TYR A 188 -14.98 -8.62 8.22
CA TYR A 188 -13.79 -7.96 8.76
C TYR A 188 -13.08 -7.21 7.64
N VAL A 189 -12.93 -5.90 7.77
CA VAL A 189 -12.43 -5.05 6.69
C VAL A 189 -11.35 -4.08 7.17
N ARG A 190 -10.24 -4.01 6.44
CA ARG A 190 -9.24 -2.96 6.57
C ARG A 190 -9.32 -2.08 5.33
N MET A 191 -9.71 -0.83 5.51
CA MET A 191 -10.00 0.09 4.41
C MET A 191 -8.90 1.13 4.22
N GLU A 192 -8.54 1.37 2.97
CA GLU A 192 -7.61 2.40 2.54
C GLU A 192 -8.15 3.12 1.29
N ILE A 193 -7.86 4.41 1.18
CA ILE A 193 -8.15 5.23 0.00
C ILE A 193 -6.84 5.76 -0.58
N PHE A 194 -6.82 5.97 -1.89
CA PHE A 194 -5.74 6.69 -2.54
C PHE A 194 -6.17 8.14 -2.78
N ASP A 195 -5.55 9.07 -2.06
CA ASP A 195 -5.66 10.51 -2.30
C ASP A 195 -4.29 11.16 -2.08
N ARG A 196 -4.08 12.37 -2.62
CA ARG A 196 -2.85 13.18 -2.40
C ARG A 196 -1.53 12.44 -2.68
N GLY A 197 -1.55 11.46 -3.59
CA GLY A 197 -0.37 10.70 -3.99
C GLY A 197 0.00 9.53 -3.07
N GLY A 198 -0.90 9.03 -2.23
CA GLY A 198 -0.63 7.85 -1.42
C GLY A 198 -1.85 7.11 -0.87
N TRP A 199 -1.62 5.90 -0.38
CA TRP A 199 -2.62 5.10 0.33
C TRP A 199 -2.76 5.55 1.79
N HIS A 200 -3.99 5.85 2.19
CA HIS A 200 -4.34 6.32 3.52
C HIS A 200 -5.45 5.47 4.12
N ARG A 201 -5.30 5.08 5.39
CA ARG A 201 -6.34 4.36 6.12
C ARG A 201 -7.60 5.22 6.25
N THR A 202 -8.75 4.59 6.09
CA THR A 202 -10.04 5.15 6.47
C THR A 202 -10.89 4.11 7.23
N THR A 203 -12.00 4.55 7.81
CA THR A 203 -13.08 3.70 8.32
C THR A 203 -14.44 4.14 7.76
N ARG A 204 -14.44 5.03 6.76
CA ARG A 204 -15.63 5.73 6.26
C ARG A 204 -15.67 5.76 4.73
N PHE A 205 -15.76 4.62 4.07
CA PHE A 205 -15.86 4.60 2.60
C PHE A 205 -17.09 5.37 2.10
N ASP A 206 -18.19 5.36 2.84
CA ASP A 206 -19.39 6.16 2.57
C ASP A 206 -19.07 7.64 2.36
N TYR A 207 -18.19 8.21 3.18
CA TYR A 207 -17.79 9.60 3.08
C TYR A 207 -16.91 9.89 1.87
N TYR A 208 -15.99 8.99 1.55
CA TYR A 208 -15.00 9.17 0.48
C TYR A 208 -15.51 8.76 -0.90
N ARG A 209 -16.53 7.90 -0.97
CA ARG A 209 -17.09 7.42 -2.23
C ARG A 209 -17.68 8.58 -3.03
N GLY A 210 -17.19 8.76 -4.25
CA GLY A 210 -17.63 9.82 -5.15
C GLY A 210 -16.95 11.18 -4.95
N GLN A 211 -16.00 11.29 -4.01
CA GLN A 211 -15.15 12.47 -3.94
C GLN A 211 -14.16 12.49 -5.11
N SER A 212 -14.05 13.63 -5.80
CA SER A 212 -13.25 13.76 -7.01
C SER A 212 -11.74 13.59 -6.80
N ASN A 213 -11.25 13.78 -5.58
CA ASN A 213 -9.84 13.61 -5.20
C ASN A 213 -9.48 12.19 -4.76
N VAL A 214 -10.45 11.27 -4.68
CA VAL A 214 -10.21 9.87 -4.30
C VAL A 214 -10.11 9.03 -5.57
N LEU A 215 -8.92 8.52 -5.84
CA LEU A 215 -8.63 7.82 -7.10
C LEU A 215 -8.85 6.30 -7.01
N GLY A 216 -8.75 5.75 -5.81
CA GLY A 216 -8.91 4.32 -5.55
C GLY A 216 -9.30 4.01 -4.12
N GLU A 217 -9.95 2.87 -3.94
CA GLU A 217 -10.28 2.25 -2.67
C GLU A 217 -9.63 0.87 -2.64
N ARG A 218 -8.86 0.57 -1.60
CA ARG A 218 -8.24 -0.74 -1.36
C ARG A 218 -8.73 -1.30 -0.05
N THR A 219 -9.10 -2.58 -0.06
CA THR A 219 -9.65 -3.26 1.12
C THR A 219 -9.03 -4.63 1.26
N LEU A 220 -8.53 -4.96 2.46
CA LEU A 220 -8.40 -6.35 2.89
C LEU A 220 -9.73 -6.75 3.51
N VAL A 221 -10.36 -7.81 3.01
CA VAL A 221 -11.66 -8.29 3.47
C VAL A 221 -11.59 -9.75 3.90
N ILE A 222 -12.28 -10.08 4.99
CA ILE A 222 -12.68 -11.44 5.36
C ILE A 222 -14.20 -11.43 5.46
N GLU A 223 -14.85 -12.21 4.61
CA GLU A 223 -16.32 -12.24 4.50
C GLU A 223 -16.83 -13.65 4.22
N PRO A 224 -18.11 -13.96 4.50
CA PRO A 224 -18.71 -15.21 4.08
C PRO A 224 -18.59 -15.40 2.56
N SER A 225 -18.22 -16.60 2.15
CA SER A 225 -18.21 -16.95 0.74
C SER A 225 -19.64 -17.02 0.22
N ARG A 226 -19.88 -16.36 -0.91
CA ARG A 226 -21.15 -16.43 -1.64
C ARG A 226 -21.14 -17.50 -2.74
N ASP A 227 -20.03 -18.21 -2.89
CA ASP A 227 -19.86 -19.23 -3.90
C ASP A 227 -20.27 -20.60 -3.35
N PRO A 228 -21.30 -21.26 -3.90
CA PRO A 228 -21.72 -22.58 -3.46
C PRO A 228 -20.62 -23.66 -3.56
N ALA A 229 -19.67 -23.51 -4.49
CA ALA A 229 -18.55 -24.44 -4.65
C ALA A 229 -17.49 -24.27 -3.55
N PHE A 230 -17.46 -23.12 -2.88
CA PHE A 230 -16.49 -22.78 -1.85
C PHE A 230 -17.21 -22.30 -0.59
N PRO A 231 -17.89 -23.18 0.17
CA PRO A 231 -18.58 -22.79 1.40
C PRO A 231 -17.59 -22.31 2.47
N GLY A 232 -18.09 -21.52 3.43
CA GLY A 232 -17.30 -20.92 4.51
C GLY A 232 -17.06 -19.44 4.25
N SER A 233 -15.79 -19.05 4.15
CA SER A 233 -15.36 -17.65 4.01
C SER A 233 -14.38 -17.47 2.88
N ARG A 234 -14.19 -16.22 2.49
CA ARG A 234 -13.06 -15.80 1.67
C ARG A 234 -12.27 -14.70 2.36
N ILE A 235 -10.96 -14.74 2.18
CA ILE A 235 -10.04 -13.67 2.58
C ILE A 235 -9.29 -13.19 1.36
N GLY A 236 -9.20 -11.88 1.21
CA GLY A 236 -8.31 -11.31 0.21
C GLY A 236 -8.43 -9.82 0.05
N CYS A 237 -7.82 -9.34 -1.01
CA CYS A 237 -7.76 -7.94 -1.34
C CYS A 237 -8.77 -7.59 -2.41
N SER A 238 -9.32 -6.38 -2.33
CA SER A 238 -10.16 -5.79 -3.34
C SER A 238 -9.75 -4.35 -3.58
N VAL A 239 -9.58 -3.99 -4.84
CA VAL A 239 -9.32 -2.62 -5.28
C VAL A 239 -10.43 -2.20 -6.23
N ARG A 240 -11.01 -1.02 -6.01
CA ARG A 240 -12.07 -0.44 -6.83
C ARG A 240 -11.92 1.07 -6.92
N GLY A 241 -12.53 1.70 -7.93
CA GLY A 241 -12.50 3.16 -8.07
C GLY A 241 -12.54 3.62 -9.53
N ALA A 242 -12.43 4.92 -9.73
CA ALA A 242 -12.47 5.51 -11.07
C ALA A 242 -11.19 5.26 -11.88
N GLN A 243 -10.07 4.98 -11.22
CA GLN A 243 -8.76 4.80 -11.84
C GLN A 243 -8.09 3.54 -11.29
N VAL A 244 -8.74 2.36 -11.40
CA VAL A 244 -8.11 1.12 -10.91
C VAL A 244 -6.89 0.73 -11.75
N ALA A 245 -6.94 0.98 -13.06
CA ALA A 245 -5.89 0.57 -13.99
C ALA A 245 -4.49 1.14 -13.65
N GLN A 246 -4.38 2.36 -13.12
CA GLN A 246 -3.08 2.93 -12.72
C GLN A 246 -2.43 2.21 -11.52
N PHE A 247 -3.22 1.46 -10.73
CA PHE A 247 -2.71 0.71 -9.59
C PHE A 247 -2.37 -0.74 -9.94
N GLN A 248 -2.61 -1.17 -11.19
CA GLN A 248 -2.36 -2.54 -11.63
C GLN A 248 -0.89 -2.92 -11.39
N ASP A 249 0.05 -2.14 -11.92
CA ASP A 249 1.48 -2.45 -11.83
C ASP A 249 2.02 -2.35 -10.39
N GLU A 250 1.45 -1.46 -9.58
CA GLU A 250 1.83 -1.31 -8.16
C GLU A 250 1.35 -2.48 -7.32
N LEU A 251 0.13 -2.97 -7.56
CA LEU A 251 -0.55 -3.90 -6.67
C LEU A 251 -0.53 -5.34 -7.18
N ARG A 252 -0.57 -5.53 -8.50
CA ARG A 252 -0.70 -6.80 -9.22
C ARG A 252 0.20 -6.83 -10.47
N PRO A 253 1.52 -6.61 -10.35
CA PRO A 253 2.45 -6.58 -11.49
C PRO A 253 2.52 -7.90 -12.28
N GLU A 254 1.99 -8.99 -11.74
CA GLU A 254 1.91 -10.28 -12.39
C GLU A 254 0.65 -10.46 -13.27
N VAL A 255 -0.30 -9.53 -13.25
CA VAL A 255 -1.53 -9.61 -14.05
C VAL A 255 -1.44 -8.59 -15.17
N ASP A 256 -1.40 -9.07 -16.42
CA ASP A 256 -1.49 -8.26 -17.63
C ASP A 256 -2.97 -8.11 -18.06
#